data_AF-A0A1Y3RIM5-F1
#
_entry.id   AF-A0A1Y3RIM5-F1
#
_cell.length_a   1.000
_cell.length_b   1.000
_cell.length_c   1.000
_cell.angle_alpha   90.00
_cell.angle_beta   90.00
_cell.angle_gamma   90.00
#
_symmetry.space_group_name_H-M   'P 1'
#
loop_
_entity.id
_entity.type
_entity.pdbx_description
1 polymer ?
#
loop_
_entity_poly.entity_id
_entity_poly.type
_entity_poly.pdbx_seq_one_letter_code
_entity_poly.pdbx_strand_id
1 'polypeptide(L)'
;MKRILWFPLLEGCLYLIFLWLDLFRPDSGWDIPLKYLSILLCFCFVLWAGQGRDGLLMKIALGFTLLADLFLLVLDHWYLIGVACFCVVQLLYLTRIAKLRPEKLPLRLTLRGLLAVAALITAWRLGALDGLTALSLFYFSQLVCNALESLSLGIPFRGFSLGLFLFVGCDLCVGLQNLSAWFPAAGGPLVEFARVGMWLFYLPSQVLISLSVKRK
;
A
#
# COMPACT_ATOMS: atom_id res chain seq x y z
N MET A 1 -21.03 -6.12 16.27
CA MET A 1 -21.07 -5.86 14.81
C MET A 1 -21.54 -4.45 14.45
N LYS A 2 -22.71 -3.95 14.92
CA LYS A 2 -23.20 -2.59 14.62
C LYS A 2 -22.21 -1.45 14.97
N ARG A 3 -21.46 -1.59 16.08
CA ARG A 3 -20.46 -0.60 16.53
C ARG A 3 -19.21 -0.45 15.66
N ILE A 4 -19.07 -1.17 14.54
CA ILE A 4 -17.88 -1.09 13.67
C ILE A 4 -18.26 -0.70 12.24
N LEU A 5 -19.54 -0.79 11.87
CA LEU A 5 -20.00 -0.36 10.54
C LEU A 5 -19.78 1.14 10.31
N TRP A 6 -19.70 1.95 11.37
CA TRP A 6 -19.42 3.38 11.23
C TRP A 6 -18.07 3.65 10.57
N PHE A 7 -17.05 2.81 10.78
CA PHE A 7 -15.71 3.07 10.25
C PHE A 7 -15.66 2.92 8.72
N PRO A 8 -16.08 1.79 8.12
CA PRO A 8 -16.16 1.67 6.66
C PRO A 8 -17.16 2.66 6.03
N LEU A 9 -18.22 3.05 6.74
CA LEU A 9 -19.16 4.06 6.25
C LEU A 9 -18.52 5.45 6.21
N LEU A 10 -17.83 5.85 7.28
CA LEU A 10 -17.11 7.11 7.35
C LEU A 10 -16.02 7.19 6.27
N GLU A 11 -15.19 6.14 6.17
CA GLU A 11 -14.16 6.05 5.14
C GLU A 11 -14.76 6.03 3.74
N GLY A 12 -15.90 5.35 3.54
CA GLY A 12 -16.64 5.36 2.28
C GLY A 12 -17.15 6.76 1.91
N CYS A 13 -17.61 7.56 2.88
CA CYS A 13 -17.99 8.95 2.62
C CYS A 13 -16.78 9.80 2.22
N LEU A 14 -15.67 9.72 2.97
CA LEU A 14 -14.44 10.45 2.65
C LEU A 14 -13.89 10.06 1.27
N TYR A 15 -13.88 8.76 0.99
CA TYR A 15 -13.49 8.17 -0.29
C TYR A 15 -14.25 8.77 -1.47
N LEU A 16 -15.58 8.81 -1.39
CA LEU A 16 -16.41 9.38 -2.44
C LEU A 16 -16.19 10.88 -2.60
N ILE A 17 -15.97 11.61 -1.50
CA ILE A 17 -15.73 13.05 -1.53
C ILE A 17 -14.40 13.36 -2.23
N PHE A 18 -13.28 12.77 -1.82
CA PHE A 18 -12.00 13.10 -2.46
C PHE A 18 -11.90 12.55 -3.88
N LEU A 19 -12.51 11.41 -4.22
CA LEU A 19 -12.55 10.94 -5.61
C LEU A 19 -13.36 11.87 -6.50
N TRP A 20 -14.46 12.41 -5.97
CA TRP A 20 -15.22 13.43 -6.68
C TRP A 20 -14.37 14.71 -6.89
N LEU A 21 -13.59 15.12 -5.89
CA LEU A 21 -12.64 16.23 -6.04
C LEU A 21 -11.58 15.90 -7.10
N ASP A 22 -10.97 14.71 -7.09
CA ASP A 22 -9.97 14.29 -8.07
C ASP A 22 -10.51 14.29 -9.51
N LEU A 23 -11.80 13.98 -9.71
CA LEU A 23 -12.44 13.91 -11.02
C LEU A 23 -12.93 15.28 -11.52
N PHE A 24 -13.48 16.12 -10.64
CA PHE A 24 -14.20 17.33 -11.05
C PHE A 24 -13.56 18.64 -10.58
N ARG A 25 -12.68 18.60 -9.57
CA ARG A 25 -12.01 19.78 -8.98
C ARG A 25 -10.58 19.46 -8.51
N PRO A 26 -9.68 19.03 -9.41
CA PRO A 26 -8.32 18.65 -9.05
C PRO A 26 -7.51 19.79 -8.39
N ASP A 27 -7.82 21.05 -8.71
CA ASP A 27 -7.12 22.22 -8.16
C ASP A 27 -7.72 22.76 -6.85
N SER A 28 -8.61 22.00 -6.20
CA SER A 28 -9.30 22.46 -4.99
C SER A 28 -8.40 22.57 -3.76
N GLY A 29 -7.29 21.83 -3.73
CA GLY A 29 -6.38 21.72 -2.59
C GLY A 29 -6.95 20.96 -1.38
N TRP A 30 -8.19 20.48 -1.46
CA TRP A 30 -8.86 19.75 -0.37
C TRP A 30 -8.72 18.23 -0.47
N ASP A 31 -8.27 17.71 -1.61
CA ASP A 31 -8.08 16.28 -1.82
C ASP A 31 -6.96 15.73 -0.93
N ILE A 32 -5.79 16.40 -0.86
CA ILE A 32 -4.63 15.96 -0.07
C ILE A 32 -4.97 15.84 1.43
N PRO A 33 -5.54 16.87 2.10
CA PRO A 33 -5.92 16.76 3.50
C PRO A 33 -6.95 15.64 3.77
N LEU A 34 -7.92 15.44 2.87
CA LEU A 34 -8.94 14.40 3.02
C LEU A 34 -8.33 12.99 2.86
N LYS A 35 -7.46 12.80 1.87
CA LYS A 35 -6.71 11.57 1.65
C LYS A 35 -5.86 11.22 2.88
N TYR A 36 -5.11 12.19 3.40
CA TYR A 36 -4.29 11.99 4.60
C TYR A 36 -5.13 11.76 5.87
N LEU A 37 -6.26 12.45 6.02
CA LEU A 37 -7.20 12.23 7.11
C LEU A 37 -7.74 10.79 7.10
N SER A 38 -8.09 10.25 5.95
CA SER A 38 -8.51 8.86 5.80
C SER A 38 -7.42 7.86 6.24
N ILE A 39 -6.17 8.10 5.86
CA ILE A 39 -5.03 7.27 6.31
C ILE A 39 -4.87 7.36 7.84
N LEU A 40 -4.99 8.57 8.41
CA LEU A 40 -4.93 8.79 9.84
C LEU A 40 -6.06 8.07 10.59
N LEU A 41 -7.28 8.09 10.05
CA LEU A 41 -8.43 7.39 10.61
C LEU A 41 -8.24 5.87 10.58
N CYS A 42 -7.68 5.31 9.49
CA CYS A 42 -7.26 3.91 9.42
C CYS A 42 -6.28 3.54 10.54
N PHE A 43 -5.26 4.38 10.77
CA PHE A 43 -4.31 4.18 11.87
C PHE A 43 -4.97 4.28 13.26
N CYS A 44 -5.78 5.31 13.50
CA CYS A 44 -6.54 5.48 14.75
C CYS A 44 -7.47 4.29 15.02
N PHE A 45 -8.12 3.75 13.99
CA PHE A 45 -8.95 2.56 14.10
C PHE A 45 -8.13 1.35 14.59
N VAL A 46 -6.94 1.12 14.03
CA VAL A 46 -6.08 0.00 14.45
C VAL A 46 -5.50 0.21 15.85
N LEU A 47 -5.19 1.45 16.25
CA LEU A 47 -4.80 1.76 17.63
C LEU A 47 -5.87 1.33 18.64
N TRP A 48 -7.13 1.64 18.34
CA TRP A 48 -8.29 1.33 19.16
C TRP A 48 -8.67 -0.16 19.14
N ALA A 49 -8.77 -0.77 17.95
CA ALA A 49 -9.29 -2.12 17.77
C ALA A 49 -8.23 -3.22 17.97
N GLY A 50 -6.97 -2.95 17.63
CA GLY A 50 -5.93 -3.97 17.56
C GLY A 50 -5.47 -4.48 18.92
N GLN A 51 -5.49 -5.80 19.11
CA GLN A 51 -5.10 -6.46 20.36
C GLN A 51 -4.03 -7.55 20.15
N GLY A 52 -3.29 -7.84 21.22
CA GLY A 52 -2.25 -8.87 21.24
C GLY A 52 -1.08 -8.59 20.28
N ARG A 53 -0.33 -9.64 19.96
CA ARG A 53 0.88 -9.55 19.11
C ARG A 53 0.56 -9.17 17.67
N ASP A 54 -0.58 -9.60 17.12
CA ASP A 54 -1.03 -9.21 15.78
C ASP A 54 -1.42 -7.72 15.74
N GLY A 55 -2.17 -7.27 16.75
CA GLY A 55 -2.53 -5.86 16.90
C GLY A 55 -1.31 -4.94 17.00
N LEU A 56 -0.31 -5.28 17.82
CA LEU A 56 0.93 -4.50 17.91
C LEU A 56 1.64 -4.40 16.55
N LEU A 57 1.74 -5.52 15.83
CA LEU A 57 2.36 -5.58 14.52
C LEU A 57 1.62 -4.68 13.51
N MET A 58 0.28 -4.71 13.49
CA MET A 58 -0.53 -3.86 12.61
C MET A 58 -0.47 -2.37 12.99
N LYS A 59 -0.39 -2.04 14.29
CA LYS A 59 -0.17 -0.66 14.74
C LYS A 59 1.15 -0.11 14.21
N ILE A 60 2.23 -0.88 14.32
CA ILE A 60 3.53 -0.45 13.79
C ILE A 60 3.47 -0.32 12.26
N ALA A 61 2.89 -1.30 11.56
CA ALA A 61 2.79 -1.28 10.10
C ALA A 61 1.98 -0.07 9.58
N LEU A 62 0.82 0.21 10.16
CA LEU A 62 0.04 1.38 9.75
C LEU A 62 0.63 2.71 10.24
N GLY A 63 1.40 2.71 11.34
CA GLY A 63 2.18 3.88 11.74
C GLY A 63 3.26 4.23 10.71
N PHE A 64 3.98 3.22 10.20
CA PHE A 64 4.93 3.43 9.09
C PHE A 64 4.24 3.77 7.77
N THR A 65 3.01 3.27 7.54
CA THR A 65 2.20 3.67 6.37
C THR A 65 1.83 5.15 6.46
N LEU A 66 1.31 5.61 7.61
CA LEU A 66 1.03 7.02 7.87
C LEU A 66 2.27 7.91 7.72
N LEU A 67 3.43 7.43 8.16
CA LEU A 67 4.70 8.13 7.99
C LEU A 67 5.14 8.17 6.51
N ALA A 68 4.98 7.05 5.78
CA ALA A 68 5.27 7.00 4.35
C ALA A 68 4.41 8.01 3.59
N ASP A 69 3.10 8.03 3.86
CA ASP A 69 2.15 8.94 3.23
C ASP A 69 2.40 10.41 3.62
N LEU A 70 2.93 10.69 4.81
CA LEU A 70 3.36 12.05 5.15
C LEU A 70 4.43 12.55 4.16
N PHE A 71 5.45 11.73 3.87
CA PHE A 71 6.50 12.11 2.92
C PHE A 71 6.00 12.14 1.48
N LEU A 72 5.26 11.12 1.05
CA LEU A 72 4.87 10.93 -0.35
C LEU A 72 3.68 11.79 -0.77
N LEU A 73 2.67 11.97 0.09
CA LEU A 73 1.44 12.67 -0.24
C LEU A 73 1.42 14.11 0.27
N VAL A 74 1.77 14.34 1.54
CA VAL A 74 1.59 15.66 2.18
C VAL A 74 2.77 16.58 1.91
N LEU A 75 3.98 16.07 2.12
CA LEU A 75 5.21 16.84 1.88
C LEU A 75 5.61 16.81 0.41
N ASP A 76 5.16 15.80 -0.35
CA ASP A 76 5.55 15.55 -1.75
C ASP A 76 7.08 15.63 -1.97
N HIS A 77 7.83 15.20 -0.96
CA HIS A 77 9.27 15.36 -0.87
C HIS A 77 9.87 14.18 -0.11
N TRP A 78 11.17 13.94 -0.31
CA TRP A 78 11.89 12.84 0.36
C TRP A 78 11.33 11.45 0.02
N TYR A 79 11.00 11.20 -1.24
CA TYR A 79 10.42 9.93 -1.72
C TYR A 79 11.20 8.70 -1.26
N LEU A 80 12.54 8.79 -1.18
CA LEU A 80 13.38 7.70 -0.68
C LEU A 80 13.00 7.28 0.75
N ILE A 81 12.71 8.24 1.64
CA ILE A 81 12.30 7.97 3.02
C ILE A 81 10.89 7.35 3.04
N GLY A 82 9.97 7.88 2.23
CA GLY A 82 8.62 7.34 2.09
C GLY A 82 8.63 5.88 1.63
N VAL A 83 9.36 5.57 0.56
CA VAL A 83 9.50 4.20 0.05
C VAL A 83 10.25 3.30 1.06
N ALA A 84 11.25 3.83 1.79
CA ALA A 84 11.91 3.08 2.87
C ALA A 84 10.94 2.67 3.98
N CYS A 85 10.03 3.58 4.37
CA CYS A 85 8.98 3.27 5.32
C CYS A 85 8.08 2.14 4.79
N PHE A 86 7.72 2.17 3.51
CA PHE A 86 6.97 1.07 2.90
C PHE A 86 7.75 -0.26 2.84
N CYS A 87 9.07 -0.25 2.68
CA CYS A 87 9.87 -1.47 2.84
C CYS A 87 9.69 -2.08 4.23
N VAL A 88 9.71 -1.25 5.29
CA VAL A 88 9.45 -1.70 6.67
C VAL A 88 8.05 -2.29 6.80
N VAL A 89 7.04 -1.64 6.21
CA VAL A 89 5.65 -2.15 6.16
C VAL A 89 5.59 -3.54 5.51
N GLN A 90 6.27 -3.74 4.38
CA GLN A 90 6.27 -5.04 3.71
C GLN A 90 6.98 -6.14 4.50
N LEU A 91 8.05 -5.80 5.23
CA LEU A 91 8.68 -6.73 6.16
C LEU A 91 7.73 -7.09 7.30
N LEU A 92 6.98 -6.13 7.85
CA LEU A 92 5.98 -6.40 8.88
C LEU A 92 4.86 -7.30 8.34
N TYR A 93 4.31 -7.04 7.16
CA TYR A 93 3.33 -7.93 6.53
C TYR A 93 3.88 -9.34 6.27
N LEU A 94 5.12 -9.46 5.83
CA LEU A 94 5.80 -10.75 5.73
C LEU A 94 5.87 -11.45 7.10
N THR A 95 6.26 -10.75 8.17
CA THR A 95 6.29 -11.36 9.51
C THR A 95 4.91 -11.81 9.98
N ARG A 96 3.84 -11.08 9.61
CA ARG A 96 2.46 -11.48 9.89
C ARG A 96 2.10 -12.77 9.15
N ILE A 97 2.37 -12.83 7.85
CA ILE A 97 2.12 -14.01 7.00
C ILE A 97 2.94 -15.22 7.51
N ALA A 98 4.22 -15.03 7.81
CA ALA A 98 5.11 -16.09 8.30
C ALA A 98 4.66 -16.67 9.65
N LYS A 99 4.11 -15.84 10.55
CA LYS A 99 3.54 -16.31 11.82
C LYS A 99 2.29 -17.16 11.64
N LEU A 100 1.48 -16.86 10.62
CA LEU A 100 0.25 -17.60 10.32
C LEU A 100 0.52 -18.84 9.47
N ARG A 101 1.59 -18.81 8.68
CA ARG A 101 2.02 -19.87 7.78
C ARG A 101 3.54 -20.01 7.88
N PRO A 102 4.07 -20.84 8.81
CA PRO A 102 5.52 -20.99 8.97
C PRO A 102 6.16 -21.94 7.95
N GLU A 103 5.37 -22.78 7.29
CA GLU A 103 5.84 -23.78 6.33
C GLU A 103 6.64 -23.17 5.18
N LYS A 104 7.72 -23.87 4.78
CA LYS A 104 8.58 -23.52 3.64
C LYS A 104 9.06 -22.05 3.65
N LEU A 105 9.13 -21.41 4.83
CA LEU A 105 9.61 -20.04 4.97
C LEU A 105 10.97 -19.80 4.30
N PRO A 106 12.02 -20.64 4.48
CA PRO A 106 13.30 -20.39 3.82
C PRO A 106 13.18 -20.38 2.29
N LEU A 107 12.43 -21.32 1.71
CA LEU A 107 12.19 -21.35 0.27
C LEU A 107 11.47 -20.08 -0.21
N ARG A 108 10.45 -19.62 0.52
CA ARG A 108 9.72 -18.39 0.18
C ARG A 108 10.63 -17.15 0.25
N LEU A 109 11.47 -17.05 1.28
CA LEU A 109 12.45 -15.97 1.40
C LEU A 109 13.47 -15.99 0.25
N THR A 110 13.95 -17.18 -0.13
CA THR A 110 14.85 -17.33 -1.30
C THR A 110 14.18 -16.86 -2.58
N LEU A 111 12.94 -17.30 -2.86
CA LEU A 111 12.21 -16.89 -4.07
C LEU A 111 11.94 -15.39 -4.12
N ARG A 112 11.60 -14.78 -2.97
CA ARG A 112 11.46 -13.32 -2.83
C ARG A 112 12.76 -12.57 -3.11
N GLY A 113 13.86 -13.06 -2.55
CA GLY A 113 15.19 -12.48 -2.76
C GLY A 113 15.60 -12.56 -4.22
N LEU A 114 15.40 -13.72 -4.86
CA LEU A 114 15.68 -13.91 -6.29
C LEU A 114 14.83 -12.97 -7.17
N LEU A 115 13.54 -12.81 -6.87
CA LEU A 115 12.68 -11.88 -7.61
C LEU A 115 13.16 -10.43 -7.48
N ALA A 116 13.49 -9.99 -6.27
CA ALA A 116 14.01 -8.65 -6.03
C ALA A 116 15.35 -8.41 -6.76
N VAL A 117 16.29 -9.37 -6.65
CA VAL A 117 17.59 -9.29 -7.34
C VAL A 117 17.40 -9.27 -8.85
N ALA A 118 16.52 -10.11 -9.40
CA ALA A 118 16.23 -10.11 -10.83
C ALA A 118 15.68 -8.75 -11.30
N ALA A 119 14.76 -8.14 -10.54
CA ALA A 119 14.24 -6.81 -10.85
C ALA A 119 15.34 -5.73 -10.82
N LEU A 120 16.21 -5.76 -9.81
CA LEU A 120 17.35 -4.83 -9.69
C LEU A 120 18.35 -4.99 -10.84
N ILE A 121 18.69 -6.22 -11.23
CA ILE A 121 19.56 -6.50 -12.37
C ILE A 121 18.94 -5.98 -13.68
N THR A 122 17.63 -6.17 -13.87
CA THR A 122 16.93 -5.63 -15.05
C THR A 122 17.02 -4.11 -15.08
N ALA A 123 16.74 -3.41 -13.98
CA ALA A 123 16.83 -1.95 -13.91
C ALA A 123 18.26 -1.46 -14.16
N TRP A 124 19.26 -2.16 -13.61
CA TRP A 124 20.67 -1.86 -13.87
C TRP A 124 21.03 -1.98 -15.35
N ARG A 125 20.61 -3.06 -16.01
CA ARG A 125 20.86 -3.27 -17.45
C ARG A 125 20.17 -2.23 -18.34
N LEU A 126 19.05 -1.67 -17.88
CA LEU A 126 18.33 -0.60 -18.58
C LEU A 126 18.88 0.80 -18.25
N GLY A 127 19.92 0.92 -17.41
CA GLY A 127 20.48 2.21 -17.00
C GLY A 127 19.57 3.03 -16.08
N ALA A 128 18.53 2.41 -15.51
CA ALA A 128 17.50 3.05 -14.68
C ALA A 128 17.71 2.84 -13.17
N LEU A 129 18.87 2.32 -12.75
CA LEU A 129 19.13 2.01 -11.35
C LEU A 129 19.67 3.24 -10.60
N ASP A 130 18.81 3.87 -9.80
CA ASP A 130 19.18 4.80 -8.74
C ASP A 130 18.67 4.31 -7.37
N GLY A 131 18.94 5.08 -6.31
CA GLY A 131 18.54 4.69 -4.95
C GLY A 131 17.02 4.54 -4.78
N LEU A 132 16.24 5.43 -5.40
CA LEU A 132 14.77 5.40 -5.30
C LEU A 132 14.20 4.22 -6.07
N THR A 133 14.66 3.99 -7.29
CA THR A 133 14.24 2.88 -8.16
C THR A 133 14.63 1.54 -7.54
N ALA A 134 15.84 1.43 -6.99
CA ALA A 134 16.26 0.22 -6.29
C ALA A 134 15.34 -0.11 -5.12
N LEU A 135 15.03 0.89 -4.30
CA LEU A 135 14.17 0.71 -3.14
C LEU A 135 12.72 0.41 -3.54
N SER A 136 12.19 1.08 -4.56
CA SER A 136 10.87 0.84 -5.12
C SER A 136 10.72 -0.56 -5.70
N LEU A 137 11.71 -1.06 -6.43
CA LEU A 137 11.70 -2.43 -6.98
C LEU A 137 11.77 -3.49 -5.88
N PHE A 138 12.63 -3.27 -4.87
CA PHE A 138 12.67 -4.14 -3.70
C PHE A 138 11.30 -4.14 -3.00
N TYR A 139 10.79 -2.98 -2.62
CA TYR A 139 9.49 -2.79 -2.00
C TYR A 139 8.36 -3.48 -2.78
N PHE A 140 8.21 -3.17 -4.06
CA PHE A 140 7.12 -3.66 -4.90
C PHE A 140 7.19 -5.19 -5.05
N SER A 141 8.39 -5.76 -5.23
CA SER A 141 8.56 -7.22 -5.25
C SER A 141 8.08 -7.88 -3.95
N GLN A 142 8.37 -7.26 -2.79
CA GLN A 142 7.90 -7.76 -1.49
C GLN A 142 6.39 -7.64 -1.34
N LEU A 143 5.79 -6.55 -1.82
CA LEU A 143 4.34 -6.34 -1.83
C LEU A 143 3.63 -7.41 -2.67
N VAL A 144 4.08 -7.66 -3.90
CA VAL A 144 3.52 -8.70 -4.77
C VAL A 144 3.61 -10.08 -4.11
N CYS A 145 4.76 -10.43 -3.55
CA CYS A 145 4.91 -11.69 -2.84
C CYS A 145 4.01 -11.77 -1.59
N ASN A 146 3.86 -10.68 -0.84
CA ASN A 146 2.94 -10.63 0.30
C ASN A 146 1.49 -10.84 -0.14
N ALA A 147 1.06 -10.18 -1.23
CA ALA A 147 -0.28 -10.35 -1.78
C ALA A 147 -0.54 -11.80 -2.18
N LEU A 148 0.36 -12.41 -2.96
CA LEU A 148 0.24 -13.80 -3.41
C LEU A 148 0.25 -14.80 -2.24
N GLU A 149 1.19 -14.65 -1.31
CA GLU A 149 1.27 -15.55 -0.16
C GLU A 149 0.08 -15.41 0.78
N SER A 150 -0.50 -14.21 0.91
CA SER A 150 -1.66 -14.00 1.76
C SER A 150 -2.88 -14.84 1.34
N LEU A 151 -3.01 -15.21 0.05
CA LEU A 151 -4.12 -16.04 -0.44
C LEU A 151 -4.18 -17.40 0.25
N SER A 152 -3.02 -17.94 0.63
CA SER A 152 -2.90 -19.22 1.32
C SER A 152 -3.37 -19.18 2.79
N LEU A 153 -3.62 -18.00 3.35
CA LEU A 153 -4.14 -17.84 4.71
C LEU A 153 -5.65 -18.15 4.81
N GLY A 154 -6.35 -18.24 3.68
CA GLY A 154 -7.74 -18.67 3.62
C GLY A 154 -8.77 -17.60 4.04
N ILE A 155 -10.01 -18.07 4.24
CA ILE A 155 -11.20 -17.22 4.45
C ILE A 155 -11.05 -16.19 5.59
N PRO A 156 -10.49 -16.54 6.77
CA PRO A 156 -10.40 -15.60 7.88
C PRO A 156 -9.56 -14.36 7.58
N PHE A 157 -8.65 -14.43 6.60
CA PHE A 157 -7.73 -13.36 6.25
C PHE A 157 -8.02 -12.74 4.87
N ARG A 158 -9.17 -13.06 4.24
CA ARG A 158 -9.55 -12.52 2.92
C ARG A 158 -9.52 -11.00 2.83
N GLY A 159 -9.93 -10.30 3.89
CA GLY A 159 -9.87 -8.83 3.94
C GLY A 159 -8.42 -8.32 3.83
N PHE A 160 -7.49 -8.96 4.55
CA PHE A 160 -6.07 -8.62 4.44
C PHE A 160 -5.53 -8.89 3.04
N SER A 161 -5.85 -10.06 2.46
CA SER A 161 -5.43 -10.42 1.11
C SER A 161 -5.96 -9.45 0.05
N LEU A 162 -7.26 -9.19 0.05
CA LEU A 162 -7.87 -8.24 -0.88
C LEU A 162 -7.27 -6.85 -0.72
N GLY A 163 -7.02 -6.41 0.52
CA GLY A 163 -6.29 -5.18 0.79
C GLY A 163 -4.92 -5.13 0.11
N LEU A 164 -4.09 -6.16 0.26
CA LEU A 164 -2.78 -6.21 -0.40
C LEU A 164 -2.86 -6.21 -1.94
N PHE A 165 -3.86 -6.86 -2.54
CA PHE A 165 -4.04 -6.81 -4.00
C PHE A 165 -4.47 -5.43 -4.49
N LEU A 166 -5.34 -4.74 -3.74
CA LEU A 166 -5.67 -3.35 -4.04
C LEU A 166 -4.45 -2.44 -3.86
N PHE A 167 -3.60 -2.73 -2.87
CA PHE A 167 -2.33 -2.01 -2.72
C PHE A 167 -1.43 -2.20 -3.95
N VAL A 168 -1.30 -3.43 -4.47
CA VAL A 168 -0.60 -3.67 -5.75
C VAL A 168 -1.22 -2.84 -6.88
N GLY A 169 -2.55 -2.77 -6.96
CA GLY A 169 -3.25 -1.94 -7.95
C GLY A 169 -2.92 -0.45 -7.86
N CYS A 170 -2.86 0.09 -6.64
CA CYS A 170 -2.42 1.47 -6.40
C CYS A 170 -1.00 1.69 -6.92
N ASP A 171 -0.05 0.83 -6.54
CA ASP A 171 1.35 0.98 -6.92
C ASP A 171 1.59 0.80 -8.42
N LEU A 172 0.81 -0.06 -9.08
CA LEU A 172 0.84 -0.16 -10.55
C LEU A 172 0.42 1.17 -11.19
N CYS A 173 -0.54 1.89 -10.61
CA CYS A 173 -0.92 3.22 -11.07
C CYS A 173 0.20 4.24 -10.79
N VAL A 174 0.83 4.21 -9.61
CA VAL A 174 1.99 5.06 -9.29
C VAL A 174 3.14 4.81 -10.27
N GLY A 175 3.45 3.54 -10.54
CA GLY A 175 4.47 3.14 -11.49
C GLY A 175 4.17 3.61 -12.91
N LEU A 176 2.91 3.50 -13.36
CA LEU A 176 2.51 3.96 -14.69
C LEU A 176 2.64 5.48 -14.84
N GLN A 177 2.24 6.25 -13.82
CA GLN A 177 2.40 7.71 -13.79
C GLN A 177 3.87 8.15 -13.84
N ASN A 178 4.76 7.42 -13.17
CA ASN A 178 6.19 7.70 -13.22
C ASN A 178 6.83 7.23 -14.53
N LEU A 179 6.36 6.12 -15.12
CA LEU A 179 6.82 5.63 -16.42
C LEU A 179 6.45 6.56 -17.58
N SER A 180 5.33 7.28 -17.51
CA SER A 180 4.97 8.26 -18.55
C SER A 180 5.97 9.40 -18.70
N ALA A 181 6.79 9.69 -17.68
CA ALA A 181 7.90 10.65 -17.80
C ALA A 181 9.00 10.16 -18.76
N TRP A 182 9.19 8.83 -18.83
CA TRP A 182 10.19 8.19 -19.71
C TRP A 182 9.62 7.85 -21.09
N PHE A 183 8.30 7.67 -21.18
CA PHE A 183 7.59 7.36 -22.42
C PHE A 183 6.40 8.31 -22.61
N PRO A 184 6.62 9.57 -23.03
CA PRO A 184 5.55 10.57 -23.17
C PRO A 184 4.44 10.15 -24.15
N ALA A 185 4.78 9.34 -25.15
CA ALA A 185 3.82 8.75 -26.09
C ALA A 185 2.85 7.76 -25.44
N ALA A 186 3.12 7.32 -24.19
CA ALA A 186 2.20 6.53 -23.38
C ALA A 186 1.15 7.38 -22.64
N GLY A 187 1.17 8.71 -22.78
CA GLY A 187 0.24 9.69 -22.20
C GLY A 187 -1.20 9.61 -22.72
N GLY A 188 -1.78 8.41 -22.72
CA GLY A 188 -3.14 8.12 -23.15
C GLY A 188 -4.12 7.88 -21.99
N PRO A 189 -5.31 7.33 -22.29
CA PRO A 189 -6.37 7.07 -21.29
C PRO A 189 -5.92 6.26 -20.07
N LEU A 190 -4.90 5.42 -20.22
CA LEU A 190 -4.34 4.62 -19.13
C LEU A 190 -3.60 5.46 -18.08
N VAL A 191 -2.91 6.54 -18.48
CA VAL A 191 -2.24 7.45 -17.55
C VAL A 191 -3.29 8.29 -16.83
N GLU A 192 -4.27 8.83 -17.54
CA GLU A 192 -5.40 9.54 -16.92
C GLU A 192 -6.16 8.65 -15.91
N PHE A 193 -6.41 7.39 -16.28
CA PHE A 193 -6.96 6.41 -15.35
C PHE A 193 -6.05 6.22 -14.14
N ALA A 194 -4.73 6.06 -14.33
CA ALA A 194 -3.81 5.86 -13.22
C ALA A 194 -3.76 7.06 -12.26
N ARG A 195 -3.99 8.29 -12.72
CA ARG A 195 -4.03 9.49 -11.85
C ARG A 195 -5.06 9.31 -10.74
N VAL A 196 -6.29 8.92 -11.12
CA VAL A 196 -7.40 8.67 -10.19
C VAL A 196 -7.29 7.27 -9.57
N GLY A 197 -6.77 6.32 -10.34
CA GLY A 197 -6.62 4.90 -10.02
C GLY A 197 -5.77 4.65 -8.79
N MET A 198 -4.71 5.45 -8.58
CA MET A 198 -3.90 5.39 -7.35
C MET A 198 -4.79 5.40 -6.11
N TRP A 199 -5.64 6.42 -5.98
CA TRP A 199 -6.50 6.61 -4.83
C TRP A 199 -7.77 5.76 -4.85
N LEU A 200 -8.26 5.40 -6.05
CA LEU A 200 -9.33 4.41 -6.24
C LEU A 200 -8.98 3.06 -5.57
N PHE A 201 -7.72 2.64 -5.65
CA PHE A 201 -7.28 1.39 -5.03
C PHE A 201 -6.72 1.58 -3.62
N TYR A 202 -6.04 2.70 -3.36
CA TYR A 202 -5.29 2.89 -2.11
C TYR A 202 -6.17 2.92 -0.86
N LEU A 203 -7.20 3.76 -0.82
CA LEU A 203 -8.01 3.85 0.42
C LEU A 203 -8.77 2.54 0.70
N PRO A 204 -9.45 1.91 -0.27
CA PRO A 204 -10.06 0.60 -0.04
C PRO A 204 -9.07 -0.45 0.47
N SER A 205 -7.81 -0.42 -0.02
CA SER A 205 -6.73 -1.25 0.52
C SER A 205 -6.51 -0.99 2.02
N GLN A 206 -6.25 0.27 2.41
CA GLN A 206 -5.93 0.60 3.79
C GLN A 206 -7.09 0.31 4.75
N VAL A 207 -8.33 0.53 4.33
CA VAL A 207 -9.53 0.18 5.11
C VAL A 207 -9.61 -1.33 5.34
N LEU A 208 -9.43 -2.15 4.30
CA LEU A 208 -9.49 -3.61 4.42
C LEU A 208 -8.35 -4.18 5.27
N ILE A 209 -7.14 -3.64 5.12
CA ILE A 209 -5.99 -4.01 5.95
C ILE A 209 -6.27 -3.63 7.42
N SER A 210 -6.77 -2.42 7.68
CA SER A 210 -7.13 -1.95 9.02
C SER A 210 -8.19 -2.85 9.67
N LEU A 211 -9.24 -3.19 8.92
CA LEU A 211 -10.30 -4.08 9.39
C LEU A 211 -9.81 -5.50 9.68
N SER A 212 -8.71 -5.94 9.06
CA SER A 212 -8.17 -7.29 9.21
C SER A 212 -7.44 -7.54 10.53
N VAL A 213 -7.21 -6.51 11.35
CA VAL A 213 -6.54 -6.68 12.65
C VAL A 213 -7.34 -7.59 13.59
N LYS A 214 -6.66 -8.47 14.34
CA LYS A 214 -7.32 -9.26 15.39
C LYS A 214 -7.94 -8.34 16.45
N ARG A 215 -9.19 -8.66 16.80
CA ARG A 215 -10.05 -7.88 17.71
C ARG A 215 -10.26 -8.62 19.04
N LYS A 216 -10.82 -7.89 20.01
CA LYS A 216 -11.40 -8.46 21.24
C LYS A 216 -12.51 -9.47 20.93
#